data_AF-A0A3B9CSN0-F1
#
_entry.id   AF-A0A3B9CSN0-F1
#
_cell.length_a   1.000
_cell.length_b   1.000
_cell.length_c   1.000
_cell.angle_alpha   90.00
_cell.angle_beta   90.00
_cell.angle_gamma   90.00
#
_symmetry.space_group_name_H-M   'P 1'
#
loop_
_entity.id
_entity.type
_entity.pdbx_description
1 polymer ?
#
loop_
_entity_poly.entity_id
_entity_poly.type
_entity_poly.pdbx_seq_one_letter_code
_entity_poly.pdbx_strand_id
1 'polypeptide(L)'
;MNQSPHEPAKDQTPPDDADGLRLEIEPVIVSAKEIEEHVHTTLPTHTGLGKAATGIRRASEKAQQVSRQLSRKIGWHRLPAAFLFLSLLGLAVWIYLQFFYASTLTVAISARDAVQLKRNASRIRVVALETAGSRENIAAINTGTADVGFVQGGVEIPDDLPRLKLDQSELILFFMRSGIESPTDVRIVMTSSEGQGSHSLAKTFFSIWRNNNVTWRHSWRQFTNEDTHELPAELDAVFVVKDPMSSSLKGTTARLRDAGFRLVEPDIGTAGMQLDFLEETSIRPGYLDPVAHLPAESVRTYSVATYLIARQDLTPRELAAAAQLARPRNEFPSAFEPTLDTGSEMAQGVEAILGIVVYIGVAFVALLGMDIVAYRRRFNELNSLVSLISMHQSSKDVMGGTAEMRAHHVAYLSVCSDLLGLISVLTGYYSQENPSLIYNRMLEIIHERCNGLKINIQLKILHALVDLPVGKEFMHQETPAGNDQPAHDTPSDS
;
A
#
# COMPACT_ATOMS: atom_id res chain seq x y z
N MET A 1 -63.50 35.15 19.84
CA MET A 1 -62.02 35.14 19.91
C MET A 1 -61.54 34.04 18.98
N ASN A 2 -61.21 34.41 17.74
CA ASN A 2 -60.79 33.51 16.67
C ASN A 2 -59.28 33.63 16.55
N GLN A 3 -58.53 32.61 16.95
CA GLN A 3 -57.07 32.56 16.75
C GLN A 3 -56.77 31.81 15.46
N SER A 4 -56.26 32.54 14.47
CA SER A 4 -55.72 31.98 13.23
C SER A 4 -54.47 31.13 13.49
N PRO A 5 -54.23 30.06 12.72
CA PRO A 5 -53.00 29.30 12.80
C PRO A 5 -51.85 30.05 12.11
N HIS A 6 -50.72 30.15 12.81
CA HIS A 6 -49.45 30.67 12.32
C HIS A 6 -48.91 29.80 11.18
N GLU A 7 -48.71 30.43 10.01
CA GLU A 7 -48.03 29.88 8.85
C GLU A 7 -46.50 29.82 9.14
N PRO A 8 -45.81 28.68 8.96
CA PRO A 8 -44.38 28.61 9.19
C PRO A 8 -43.64 29.32 8.06
N ALA A 9 -42.74 30.23 8.45
CA ALA A 9 -41.88 30.99 7.56
C ALA A 9 -41.13 30.05 6.61
N LYS A 10 -41.31 30.30 5.31
CA LYS A 10 -40.49 29.68 4.26
C LYS A 10 -39.02 30.02 4.52
N ASP A 11 -38.25 28.96 4.65
CA ASP A 11 -36.80 28.89 4.66
C ASP A 11 -36.24 29.74 3.50
N GLN A 12 -35.81 30.97 3.82
CA GLN A 12 -35.03 31.79 2.90
C GLN A 12 -33.60 31.26 2.97
N THR A 13 -33.29 30.29 2.11
CA THR A 13 -31.90 30.03 1.74
C THR A 13 -31.27 31.37 1.34
N PRO A 14 -30.13 31.76 1.93
CA PRO A 14 -29.45 32.99 1.56
C PRO A 14 -29.07 32.93 0.07
N PRO A 15 -29.07 34.06 -0.65
CA PRO A 15 -28.58 34.08 -2.01
C PRO A 15 -27.12 33.64 -1.99
N ASP A 16 -26.80 32.68 -2.87
CA ASP A 16 -25.47 32.18 -3.18
C ASP A 16 -24.65 33.32 -3.87
N ASP A 17 -24.37 34.42 -3.15
CA ASP A 17 -23.50 35.52 -3.60
C ASP A 17 -22.00 35.12 -3.50
N ALA A 18 -21.71 33.84 -3.77
CA ALA A 18 -20.37 33.30 -3.97
C ALA A 18 -20.07 33.03 -5.46
N ASP A 19 -20.92 33.52 -6.37
CA ASP A 19 -20.68 33.51 -7.82
C ASP A 19 -19.63 34.58 -8.18
N GLY A 20 -18.39 34.31 -7.77
CA GLY A 20 -17.24 35.15 -8.07
C GLY A 20 -17.00 35.24 -9.58
N LEU A 21 -16.97 36.48 -10.11
CA LEU A 21 -16.39 36.90 -11.40
C LEU A 21 -16.31 35.79 -12.48
N ARG A 22 -17.44 35.15 -12.77
CA ARG A 22 -17.52 34.11 -13.80
C ARG A 22 -17.97 34.73 -15.11
N LEU A 23 -17.18 34.53 -16.18
CA LEU A 23 -17.58 34.97 -17.50
C LEU A 23 -18.79 34.15 -17.93
N GLU A 24 -19.91 34.82 -18.16
CA GLU A 24 -21.07 34.20 -18.78
C GLU A 24 -20.84 34.07 -20.29
N ILE A 25 -21.10 32.90 -20.84
CA ILE A 25 -20.93 32.63 -22.28
C ILE A 25 -22.12 33.12 -23.12
N GLU A 26 -23.28 33.34 -22.49
CA GLU A 26 -24.51 33.69 -23.20
C GLU A 26 -24.39 35.00 -23.99
N PRO A 27 -23.84 36.11 -23.43
CA PRO A 27 -23.62 37.34 -24.19
C PRO A 27 -22.71 37.13 -25.41
N VAL A 28 -21.70 36.27 -25.29
CA VAL A 28 -20.76 35.96 -26.39
C VAL A 28 -21.45 35.21 -27.52
N ILE A 29 -22.39 34.31 -27.21
CA ILE A 29 -23.20 33.59 -28.19
C ILE A 29 -24.14 34.54 -28.93
N VAL A 30 -24.79 35.45 -28.19
CA VAL A 30 -25.69 36.46 -28.77
C VAL A 30 -24.91 37.35 -29.73
N SER A 31 -23.79 37.93 -29.30
CA SER A 31 -22.94 38.76 -30.17
C SER A 31 -22.40 38.00 -31.38
N ALA A 32 -22.05 36.71 -31.23
CA ALA A 32 -21.60 35.90 -32.36
C ALA A 32 -22.71 35.67 -33.40
N LYS A 33 -23.97 35.50 -32.96
CA LYS A 33 -25.13 35.38 -33.85
C LYS A 33 -25.43 36.69 -34.57
N GLU A 34 -25.42 37.81 -33.84
CA GLU A 34 -25.64 39.14 -34.41
C GLU A 34 -24.60 39.49 -35.48
N ILE A 35 -23.33 39.17 -35.24
CA ILE A 35 -22.27 39.42 -36.23
C ILE A 35 -22.39 38.48 -37.44
N GLU A 36 -22.76 37.21 -37.24
CA GLU A 36 -23.03 36.29 -38.37
C GLU A 36 -24.19 36.81 -39.25
N GLU A 37 -25.29 37.23 -38.64
CA GLU A 37 -26.43 37.82 -39.34
C GLU A 37 -26.05 39.12 -40.05
N HIS A 38 -25.27 39.98 -39.40
CA HIS A 38 -24.76 41.22 -39.99
C HIS A 38 -23.87 40.95 -41.22
N VAL A 39 -23.00 39.93 -41.17
CA VAL A 39 -22.15 39.52 -42.31
C VAL A 39 -23.01 39.02 -43.47
N HIS A 40 -24.02 38.20 -43.19
CA HIS A 40 -24.89 37.67 -44.24
C HIS A 40 -25.77 38.73 -44.90
N THR A 41 -26.20 39.74 -44.14
CA THR A 41 -27.06 40.82 -44.64
C THR A 41 -26.27 41.92 -45.35
N THR A 42 -25.16 42.35 -44.77
CA THR A 42 -24.40 43.53 -45.22
C THR A 42 -23.26 43.16 -46.17
N LEU A 43 -22.72 41.94 -46.05
CA LEU A 43 -21.57 41.46 -46.81
C LEU A 43 -21.83 40.10 -47.49
N PRO A 44 -22.96 39.91 -48.21
CA PRO A 44 -23.40 38.60 -48.72
C PRO A 44 -22.42 37.96 -49.72
N THR A 45 -21.62 38.77 -50.42
CA THR A 45 -20.64 38.29 -51.41
C THR A 45 -19.34 37.76 -50.77
N HIS A 46 -19.13 37.96 -49.47
CA HIS A 46 -17.90 37.59 -48.77
C HIS A 46 -18.04 36.25 -48.03
N THR A 47 -18.14 35.17 -48.80
CA THR A 47 -18.37 33.81 -48.28
C THR A 47 -17.32 33.32 -47.28
N GLY A 48 -16.06 33.78 -47.38
CA GLY A 48 -15.00 33.41 -46.44
C GLY A 48 -15.19 34.06 -45.05
N LEU A 49 -15.61 35.32 -44.99
CA LEU A 49 -15.94 36.00 -43.73
C LEU A 49 -17.19 35.39 -43.10
N GLY A 50 -18.19 35.02 -43.91
CA GLY A 50 -19.36 34.27 -43.46
C GLY A 50 -18.97 32.95 -42.80
N LYS A 51 -18.06 32.17 -43.41
CA LYS A 51 -17.52 30.94 -42.81
C LYS A 51 -16.79 31.20 -41.48
N ALA A 52 -16.06 32.31 -41.37
CA ALA A 52 -15.40 32.73 -40.13
C ALA A 52 -16.41 32.99 -39.01
N ALA A 53 -17.45 33.78 -39.31
CA ALA A 53 -18.51 34.15 -38.37
C ALA A 53 -19.31 32.90 -37.91
N THR A 54 -19.71 32.03 -38.84
CA THR A 54 -20.34 30.74 -38.51
C THR A 54 -19.43 29.86 -37.65
N GLY A 55 -18.12 29.84 -37.95
CA GLY A 55 -17.12 29.10 -37.18
C GLY A 55 -17.03 29.59 -35.73
N ILE A 56 -16.99 30.91 -35.53
CA ILE A 56 -16.97 31.54 -34.20
C ILE A 56 -18.27 31.26 -33.45
N ARG A 57 -19.45 31.41 -34.07
CA ARG A 57 -20.72 31.06 -33.43
C ARG A 57 -20.74 29.60 -32.97
N ARG A 58 -20.34 28.66 -33.84
CA ARG A 58 -20.26 27.24 -33.48
C ARG A 58 -19.28 26.99 -32.34
N ALA A 59 -18.16 27.71 -32.29
CA ALA A 59 -17.21 27.64 -31.19
C ALA A 59 -17.82 28.16 -29.88
N SER A 60 -18.61 29.23 -29.91
CA SER A 60 -19.35 29.76 -28.75
C SER A 60 -20.40 28.78 -28.23
N GLU A 61 -21.17 28.14 -29.12
CA GLU A 61 -22.17 27.14 -28.73
C GLU A 61 -21.53 25.88 -28.13
N LYS A 62 -20.42 25.41 -28.72
CA LYS A 62 -19.62 24.31 -28.14
C LYS A 62 -19.11 24.69 -26.76
N ALA A 63 -18.63 25.91 -26.55
CA ALA A 63 -18.15 26.37 -25.24
C ALA A 63 -19.25 26.26 -24.17
N GLN A 64 -20.48 26.67 -24.49
CA GLN A 64 -21.63 26.51 -23.58
C GLN A 64 -21.97 25.05 -23.30
N GLN A 65 -21.96 24.18 -24.32
CA GLN A 65 -22.21 22.74 -24.10
C GLN A 65 -21.19 22.13 -23.13
N VAL A 66 -19.93 22.55 -23.24
CA VAL A 66 -18.84 22.05 -22.40
C VAL A 66 -19.00 22.56 -20.97
N SER A 67 -19.30 23.84 -20.77
CA SER A 67 -19.54 24.36 -19.43
C SER A 67 -20.74 23.70 -18.75
N ARG A 68 -21.83 23.42 -19.50
CA ARG A 68 -22.96 22.61 -19.00
C ARG A 68 -22.56 21.16 -18.66
N GLN A 69 -21.55 20.61 -19.31
CA GLN A 69 -21.00 19.28 -18.96
C GLN A 69 -20.06 19.34 -17.76
N LEU A 70 -19.29 20.42 -17.61
CA LEU A 70 -18.38 20.66 -16.48
C LEU A 70 -19.13 21.02 -15.19
N SER A 71 -20.26 21.71 -15.28
CA SER A 71 -21.09 22.05 -14.12
C SER A 71 -21.83 20.85 -13.52
N ARG A 72 -21.87 19.70 -14.21
CA ARG A 72 -22.44 18.47 -13.65
C ARG A 72 -21.53 17.95 -12.53
N LYS A 73 -22.14 17.65 -11.37
CA LYS A 73 -21.44 17.08 -10.19
C LYS A 73 -20.63 15.82 -10.50
N ILE A 74 -21.02 15.07 -11.55
CA ILE A 74 -20.33 13.91 -12.10
C ILE A 74 -19.91 14.25 -13.53
N GLY A 75 -18.78 14.97 -13.66
CA GLY A 75 -18.18 15.28 -14.95
C GLY A 75 -16.91 14.48 -15.18
N TRP A 76 -16.61 14.20 -16.45
CA TRP A 76 -15.41 13.45 -16.88
C TRP A 76 -14.11 14.05 -16.33
N HIS A 77 -14.07 15.36 -16.12
CA HIS A 77 -12.95 16.09 -15.51
C HIS A 77 -12.64 15.69 -14.05
N ARG A 78 -13.59 15.07 -13.33
CA ARG A 78 -13.38 14.57 -11.95
C ARG A 78 -12.98 13.11 -11.89
N LEU A 79 -13.04 12.40 -13.02
CA LEU A 79 -12.74 10.98 -13.12
C LEU A 79 -11.31 10.65 -12.65
N PRO A 80 -10.25 11.43 -13.01
CA PRO A 80 -8.90 11.18 -12.48
C PRO A 80 -8.84 11.28 -10.95
N ALA A 81 -9.48 12.30 -10.37
CA ALA A 81 -9.49 12.52 -8.92
C ALA A 81 -10.31 11.44 -8.18
N ALA A 82 -11.47 11.08 -8.72
CA ALA A 82 -12.32 10.01 -8.18
C ALA A 82 -11.63 8.64 -8.26
N PHE A 83 -10.95 8.34 -9.38
CA PHE A 83 -10.14 7.14 -9.55
C PHE A 83 -9.02 7.08 -8.52
N LEU A 84 -8.27 8.19 -8.34
CA LEU A 84 -7.19 8.26 -7.36
C LEU A 84 -7.73 8.03 -5.95
N PHE A 85 -8.82 8.69 -5.57
CA PHE A 85 -9.44 8.54 -4.26
C PHE A 85 -9.90 7.09 -4.00
N LEU A 86 -10.63 6.49 -4.95
CA LEU A 86 -11.10 5.11 -4.83
C LEU A 86 -9.95 4.11 -4.77
N SER A 87 -8.89 4.32 -5.56
CA SER A 87 -7.71 3.45 -5.57
C SER A 87 -6.95 3.52 -4.24
N LEU A 88 -6.76 4.73 -3.68
CA LEU A 88 -6.13 4.91 -2.38
C LEU A 88 -6.98 4.31 -1.25
N LEU A 89 -8.31 4.45 -1.31
CA LEU A 89 -9.22 3.83 -0.35
C LEU A 89 -9.11 2.30 -0.41
N GLY A 90 -9.12 1.73 -1.61
CA GLY A 90 -8.94 0.29 -1.83
C GLY A 90 -7.60 -0.21 -1.28
N LEU A 91 -6.51 0.53 -1.52
CA LEU A 91 -5.20 0.23 -0.97
C LEU A 91 -5.20 0.26 0.56
N ALA A 92 -5.82 1.28 1.17
CA ALA A 92 -5.91 1.40 2.63
C ALA A 92 -6.71 0.25 3.26
N VAL A 93 -7.83 -0.15 2.63
CA VAL A 93 -8.63 -1.30 3.07
C VAL A 93 -7.84 -2.59 2.95
N TRP A 94 -7.13 -2.79 1.83
CA TRP A 94 -6.30 -3.97 1.62
C TRP A 94 -5.16 -4.07 2.65
N ILE A 95 -4.44 -2.97 2.92
CA ILE A 95 -3.42 -2.89 3.97
C ILE A 95 -4.03 -3.20 5.34
N TYR A 96 -5.20 -2.64 5.64
CA TYR A 96 -5.88 -2.88 6.91
C TYR A 96 -6.23 -4.37 7.11
N LEU A 97 -6.79 -5.01 6.08
CA LEU A 97 -7.13 -6.43 6.13
C LEU A 97 -5.89 -7.31 6.26
N GLN A 98 -4.83 -7.02 5.52
CA GLN A 98 -3.62 -7.86 5.50
C GLN A 98 -2.77 -7.73 6.77
N PHE A 99 -2.71 -6.54 7.39
CA PHE A 99 -1.76 -6.26 8.48
C PHE A 99 -2.41 -5.97 9.84
N PHE A 100 -3.68 -5.56 9.87
CA PHE A 100 -4.33 -5.09 11.09
C PHE A 100 -5.49 -5.96 11.56
N TYR A 101 -6.14 -6.69 10.66
CA TYR A 101 -7.24 -7.59 11.00
C TYR A 101 -6.72 -8.97 11.44
N ALA A 102 -6.27 -9.09 12.69
CA ALA A 102 -5.92 -10.38 13.29
C ALA A 102 -7.17 -11.03 13.91
N SER A 103 -7.80 -11.92 13.15
CA SER A 103 -8.98 -12.67 13.57
C SER A 103 -8.56 -14.03 14.12
N THR A 104 -8.56 -14.15 15.46
CA THR A 104 -8.48 -15.42 16.21
C THR A 104 -7.21 -16.25 16.04
N LEU A 105 -6.63 -16.70 17.15
CA LEU A 105 -5.47 -17.60 17.14
C LEU A 105 -5.84 -18.90 17.84
N THR A 106 -5.77 -20.00 17.11
CA THR A 106 -6.10 -21.35 17.59
C THR A 106 -4.85 -22.02 18.14
N VAL A 107 -4.86 -22.34 19.42
CA VAL A 107 -3.69 -22.87 20.14
C VAL A 107 -3.94 -24.32 20.49
N ALA A 108 -3.17 -25.23 19.87
CA ALA A 108 -3.13 -26.63 20.24
C ALA A 108 -2.35 -26.81 21.55
N ILE A 109 -3.05 -27.24 22.60
CA ILE A 109 -2.49 -27.32 23.95
C ILE A 109 -3.08 -28.51 24.69
N SER A 110 -2.28 -29.09 25.60
CA SER A 110 -2.80 -30.13 26.47
C SER A 110 -3.93 -29.58 27.35
N ALA A 111 -4.95 -30.40 27.64
CA ALA A 111 -6.08 -30.00 28.49
C ALA A 111 -5.64 -29.45 29.87
N ARG A 112 -4.47 -29.85 30.36
CA ARG A 112 -3.90 -29.39 31.64
C ARG A 112 -3.40 -27.93 31.57
N ASP A 113 -2.85 -27.52 30.44
CA ASP A 113 -2.20 -26.22 30.26
C ASP A 113 -3.16 -25.17 29.66
N ALA A 114 -4.23 -25.62 29.01
CA ALA A 114 -5.33 -24.79 28.48
C ALA A 114 -5.92 -23.82 29.52
N VAL A 115 -5.98 -24.25 30.78
CA VAL A 115 -6.52 -23.45 31.91
C VAL A 115 -5.63 -22.26 32.25
N GLN A 116 -4.30 -22.38 32.08
CA GLN A 116 -3.35 -21.30 32.35
C GLN A 116 -3.34 -20.26 31.21
N LEU A 117 -3.47 -20.72 29.97
CA LEU A 117 -3.44 -19.87 28.78
C LEU A 117 -4.60 -18.84 28.74
N LYS A 118 -5.78 -19.24 29.22
CA LYS A 118 -7.00 -18.42 29.22
C LYS A 118 -6.88 -17.14 30.06
N ARG A 119 -5.90 -17.04 30.96
CA ARG A 119 -5.66 -15.86 31.83
C ARG A 119 -4.76 -14.79 31.19
N ASN A 120 -3.99 -15.13 30.15
CA ASN A 120 -2.95 -14.24 29.61
C ASN A 120 -3.34 -13.54 28.29
N ALA A 121 -4.41 -13.95 27.63
CA ALA A 121 -4.84 -13.41 26.33
C ALA A 121 -5.67 -12.12 26.47
N SER A 122 -5.05 -10.94 26.54
CA SER A 122 -5.78 -9.66 26.71
C SER A 122 -5.99 -8.84 25.43
N ARG A 123 -5.46 -9.25 24.27
CA ARG A 123 -5.59 -8.47 23.01
C ARG A 123 -6.01 -9.27 21.78
N ILE A 124 -5.97 -10.60 21.83
CA ILE A 124 -6.32 -11.50 20.71
C ILE A 124 -7.23 -12.59 21.24
N ARG A 125 -8.23 -12.96 20.45
CA ARG A 125 -9.16 -14.03 20.79
C ARG A 125 -8.45 -15.37 20.59
N VAL A 126 -8.01 -15.96 21.70
CA VAL A 126 -7.36 -17.27 21.71
C VAL A 126 -8.40 -18.36 21.85
N VAL A 127 -8.38 -19.33 20.93
CA VAL A 127 -9.21 -20.54 20.99
C VAL A 127 -8.30 -21.70 21.34
N ALA A 128 -8.49 -22.33 22.49
CA ALA A 128 -7.73 -23.52 22.87
C ALA A 128 -8.32 -24.75 22.17
N LEU A 129 -7.49 -25.46 21.42
CA LEU A 129 -7.77 -26.80 20.90
C LEU A 129 -7.11 -27.81 21.85
N GLU A 130 -7.91 -28.56 22.58
CA GLU A 130 -7.41 -29.58 23.49
C GLU A 130 -6.89 -30.79 22.72
N THR A 131 -5.65 -31.19 23.02
CA THR A 131 -5.00 -32.37 22.44
C THR A 131 -4.46 -33.30 23.52
N ALA A 132 -4.15 -34.55 23.13
CA ALA A 132 -3.56 -35.55 23.99
C ALA A 132 -2.05 -35.36 24.23
N GLY A 133 -1.36 -34.57 23.41
CA GLY A 133 0.07 -34.27 23.59
C GLY A 133 0.79 -33.67 22.37
N SER A 134 2.11 -33.54 22.47
CA SER A 134 2.94 -32.80 21.50
C SER A 134 2.92 -33.35 20.07
N ARG A 135 2.79 -34.66 19.87
CA ARG A 135 2.65 -35.26 18.52
C ARG A 135 1.35 -34.83 17.83
N GLU A 136 0.27 -34.77 18.61
CA GLU A 136 -1.03 -34.32 18.09
C GLU A 136 -1.06 -32.80 17.87
N ASN A 137 -0.30 -32.03 18.66
CA ASN A 137 -0.08 -30.60 18.40
C ASN A 137 0.59 -30.35 17.05
N ILE A 138 1.66 -31.10 16.75
CA ILE A 138 2.36 -30.99 15.44
C ILE A 138 1.41 -31.38 14.31
N ALA A 139 0.65 -32.48 14.46
CA ALA A 139 -0.33 -32.88 13.46
C ALA A 139 -1.44 -31.84 13.27
N ALA A 140 -1.91 -31.20 14.35
CA ALA A 140 -2.93 -30.16 14.28
C ALA A 140 -2.44 -28.92 13.51
N ILE A 141 -1.17 -28.55 13.69
CA ILE A 141 -0.53 -27.43 12.98
C ILE A 141 -0.33 -27.77 11.51
N ASN A 142 0.20 -28.96 11.21
CA ASN A 142 0.41 -29.41 9.82
C ASN A 142 -0.90 -29.55 9.03
N THR A 143 -2.00 -29.90 9.70
CA THR A 143 -3.34 -29.97 9.08
C THR A 143 -4.06 -28.63 9.02
N GLY A 144 -3.48 -27.57 9.60
CA GLY A 144 -4.08 -26.23 9.68
C GLY A 144 -5.26 -26.12 10.64
N THR A 145 -5.50 -27.14 11.48
CA THR A 145 -6.56 -27.12 12.51
C THR A 145 -6.16 -26.32 13.75
N ALA A 146 -4.86 -26.09 13.95
CA ALA A 146 -4.32 -25.15 14.92
C ALA A 146 -3.30 -24.21 14.25
N ASP A 147 -3.20 -23.00 14.77
CA ASP A 147 -2.25 -21.98 14.28
C ASP A 147 -0.91 -22.11 15.00
N VAL A 148 -0.93 -22.43 16.30
CA VAL A 148 0.27 -22.62 17.12
C VAL A 148 0.08 -23.75 18.13
N GLY A 149 1.18 -24.27 18.66
CA GLY A 149 1.10 -25.32 19.67
C GLY A 149 2.40 -25.51 20.47
N PHE A 150 2.24 -26.03 21.68
CA PHE A 150 3.37 -26.29 22.57
C PHE A 150 3.91 -27.70 22.35
N VAL A 151 5.20 -27.80 22.08
CA VAL A 151 5.91 -29.08 21.92
C VAL A 151 6.96 -29.19 23.01
N GLN A 152 6.79 -30.17 23.88
CA GLN A 152 7.81 -30.56 24.84
C GLN A 152 8.83 -31.44 24.11
N GLY A 153 10.12 -31.27 24.40
CA GLY A 153 11.16 -32.02 23.71
C GLY A 153 11.06 -33.54 23.91
N GLY A 154 11.71 -34.28 23.01
CA GLY A 154 11.52 -35.72 22.83
C GLY A 154 10.55 -36.09 21.69
N VAL A 155 10.06 -35.09 20.96
CA VAL A 155 9.37 -35.25 19.67
C VAL A 155 10.12 -34.42 18.64
N GLU A 156 10.43 -35.03 17.49
CA GLU A 156 11.06 -34.36 16.36
C GLU A 156 10.11 -33.29 15.79
N ILE A 157 10.61 -32.06 15.67
CA ILE A 157 9.87 -30.94 15.09
C ILE A 157 10.32 -30.81 13.63
N PRO A 158 9.40 -30.80 12.67
CA PRO A 158 9.74 -30.54 11.27
C PRO A 158 10.48 -29.20 11.11
N ASP A 159 11.58 -29.20 10.35
CA ASP A 159 12.45 -28.02 10.16
C ASP A 159 11.77 -26.84 9.44
N ASP A 160 10.67 -27.12 8.75
CA ASP A 160 9.91 -26.15 7.99
C ASP A 160 8.94 -25.35 8.88
N LEU A 161 8.67 -25.78 10.12
CA LEU A 161 7.81 -25.06 11.04
C LEU A 161 8.58 -23.98 11.82
N PRO A 162 8.09 -22.72 11.83
CA PRO A 162 8.64 -21.69 12.71
C PRO A 162 8.59 -22.13 14.18
N ARG A 163 9.76 -22.09 14.84
CA ARG A 163 9.92 -22.48 16.24
C ARG A 163 10.44 -21.33 17.10
N LEU A 164 9.92 -21.26 18.31
CA LEU A 164 10.37 -20.37 19.37
C LEU A 164 10.73 -21.21 20.60
N LYS A 165 12.01 -21.22 20.96
CA LYS A 165 12.49 -21.89 22.17
C LYS A 165 11.99 -21.14 23.42
N LEU A 166 11.42 -21.87 24.37
CA LEU A 166 10.95 -21.34 25.65
C LEU A 166 12.01 -21.49 26.73
N ASP A 167 12.03 -20.56 27.68
CA ASP A 167 13.02 -20.53 28.77
C ASP A 167 12.78 -21.64 29.82
N GLN A 168 11.70 -22.40 29.69
CA GLN A 168 11.41 -23.57 30.53
C GLN A 168 12.21 -24.78 30.03
N SER A 169 13.23 -25.16 30.80
CA SER A 169 14.02 -26.37 30.57
C SER A 169 13.66 -27.44 31.60
N GLU A 170 13.36 -28.64 31.11
CA GLU A 170 13.22 -29.82 31.95
C GLU A 170 14.51 -30.64 31.92
N LEU A 171 14.88 -31.28 33.04
CA LEU A 171 16.07 -32.12 33.10
C LEU A 171 15.70 -33.58 32.87
N ILE A 172 16.56 -34.30 32.14
CA ILE A 172 16.53 -35.76 32.12
C ILE A 172 17.08 -36.26 33.46
N LEU A 173 16.28 -37.04 34.17
CA LEU A 173 16.67 -37.73 35.39
C LEU A 173 16.63 -39.23 35.12
N PHE A 174 17.81 -39.84 35.10
CA PHE A 174 17.98 -41.27 34.91
C PHE A 174 18.52 -41.90 36.19
N PHE A 175 17.70 -42.71 36.84
CA PHE A 175 18.07 -43.42 38.05
C PHE A 175 18.21 -44.91 37.75
N MET A 176 19.30 -45.52 38.21
CA MET A 176 19.53 -46.97 38.07
C MET A 176 19.64 -47.61 39.45
N ARG A 177 19.08 -48.82 39.60
CA ARG A 177 19.22 -49.60 40.84
C ARG A 177 20.69 -49.93 41.09
N SER A 178 21.09 -49.85 42.35
CA SER A 178 22.43 -50.25 42.81
C SER A 178 22.69 -51.71 42.46
N GLY A 179 23.82 -51.99 41.78
CA GLY A 179 24.18 -53.31 41.26
C GLY A 179 23.97 -53.49 39.75
N ILE A 180 23.26 -52.58 39.08
CA ILE A 180 23.24 -52.49 37.62
C ILE A 180 24.27 -51.44 37.20
N GLU A 181 25.24 -51.82 36.36
CA GLU A 181 26.35 -50.94 35.95
C GLU A 181 26.18 -50.36 34.54
N SER A 182 25.46 -51.05 33.64
CA SER A 182 25.24 -50.58 32.27
C SER A 182 23.76 -50.36 31.97
N PRO A 183 23.40 -49.32 31.20
CA PRO A 183 22.05 -49.18 30.64
C PRO A 183 21.62 -50.37 29.76
N THR A 184 22.57 -51.16 29.26
CA THR A 184 22.30 -52.37 28.46
C THR A 184 21.78 -53.55 29.28
N ASP A 185 22.01 -53.55 30.59
CA ASP A 185 21.59 -54.62 31.51
C ASP A 185 20.18 -54.39 32.06
N VAL A 186 19.65 -53.17 31.92
CA VAL A 186 18.32 -52.77 32.40
C VAL A 186 17.23 -53.51 31.62
N ARG A 187 16.27 -54.13 32.33
CA ARG A 187 15.13 -54.86 31.76
C ARG A 187 13.80 -54.19 32.03
N ILE A 188 13.61 -53.59 33.20
CA ILE A 188 12.34 -52.96 33.59
C ILE A 188 12.56 -51.48 33.91
N VAL A 189 11.93 -50.60 33.14
CA VAL A 189 12.07 -49.14 33.29
C VAL A 189 10.74 -48.52 33.67
N MET A 190 10.74 -47.73 34.73
CA MET A 190 9.63 -46.86 35.08
C MET A 190 9.77 -45.51 34.40
N THR A 191 8.70 -45.05 33.77
CA THR A 191 8.62 -43.71 33.16
C THR A 191 7.24 -43.09 33.42
N SER A 192 6.97 -41.95 32.78
CA SER A 192 5.67 -41.28 32.79
C SER A 192 4.61 -42.08 32.02
N SER A 193 3.50 -41.47 31.65
CA SER A 193 2.42 -42.21 30.97
C SER A 193 2.85 -42.64 29.56
N GLU A 194 2.21 -43.67 29.02
CA GLU A 194 2.44 -44.08 27.63
C GLU A 194 2.21 -42.90 26.67
N GLY A 195 3.11 -42.75 25.69
CA GLY A 195 3.07 -41.67 24.70
C GLY A 195 3.53 -40.28 25.18
N GLN A 196 3.87 -40.10 26.46
CA GLN A 196 4.37 -38.81 26.95
C GLN A 196 5.84 -38.56 26.60
N GLY A 197 6.30 -37.30 26.72
CA GLY A 197 7.66 -36.88 26.35
C GLY A 197 8.76 -37.69 27.01
N SER A 198 8.62 -38.01 28.31
CA SER A 198 9.61 -38.82 29.05
C SER A 198 9.71 -40.26 28.53
N HIS A 199 8.59 -40.89 28.18
CA HIS A 199 8.58 -42.24 27.62
C HIS A 199 9.16 -42.29 26.21
N SER A 200 8.81 -41.31 25.38
CA SER A 200 9.34 -41.19 24.02
C SER A 200 10.85 -40.99 24.03
N LEU A 201 11.34 -40.12 24.91
CA LEU A 201 12.76 -39.86 25.07
C LEU A 201 13.51 -41.07 25.65
N ALA A 202 12.92 -41.75 26.64
CA ALA A 202 13.49 -42.98 27.17
C ALA A 202 13.68 -44.03 26.07
N LYS A 203 12.66 -44.26 25.22
CA LYS A 203 12.78 -45.17 24.08
C LYS A 203 13.93 -44.80 23.14
N THR A 204 14.11 -43.52 22.85
CA THR A 204 15.22 -43.03 22.03
C THR A 204 16.58 -43.34 22.66
N PHE A 205 16.75 -43.05 23.96
CA PHE A 205 18.00 -43.32 24.68
C PHE A 205 18.33 -44.82 24.71
N PHE A 206 17.35 -45.66 25.06
CA PHE A 206 17.51 -47.11 25.10
C PHE A 206 17.79 -47.71 23.72
N SER A 207 17.22 -47.15 22.65
CA SER A 207 17.55 -47.52 21.27
C SER A 207 18.99 -47.16 20.92
N ILE A 208 19.48 -45.97 21.31
CA ILE A 208 20.87 -45.55 21.09
C ILE A 208 21.84 -46.46 21.84
N TRP A 209 21.50 -46.84 23.08
CA TRP A 209 22.24 -47.83 23.87
C TRP A 209 22.10 -49.27 23.36
N ARG A 210 21.36 -49.50 22.26
CA ARG A 210 21.10 -50.82 21.66
C ARG A 210 20.39 -51.80 22.61
N ASN A 211 19.60 -51.29 23.55
CA ASN A 211 18.79 -52.08 24.47
C ASN A 211 17.29 -51.90 24.18
N ASN A 212 16.79 -52.67 23.21
CA ASN A 212 15.38 -52.63 22.79
C ASN A 212 14.47 -53.59 23.59
N ASN A 213 15.05 -54.45 24.43
CA ASN A 213 14.33 -55.49 25.17
C ASN A 213 13.94 -55.03 26.58
N VAL A 214 13.36 -53.83 26.65
CA VAL A 214 12.94 -53.19 27.90
C VAL A 214 11.43 -53.26 28.06
N THR A 215 10.99 -53.67 29.25
CA THR A 215 9.59 -53.61 29.67
C THR A 215 9.32 -52.27 30.34
N TRP A 216 8.32 -51.55 29.83
CA TRP A 216 7.97 -50.21 30.30
C TRP A 216 6.88 -50.27 31.37
N ARG A 217 7.10 -49.56 32.48
CA ARG A 217 6.13 -49.37 33.56
C ARG A 217 5.76 -47.89 33.65
N HIS A 218 4.47 -47.59 33.60
CA HIS A 218 3.95 -46.22 33.53
C HIS A 218 3.46 -45.70 34.91
N SER A 219 4.18 -46.05 35.98
CA SER A 219 3.74 -45.84 37.37
C SER A 219 4.31 -44.60 38.03
N TRP A 220 5.11 -43.77 37.33
CA TRP A 220 5.77 -42.60 37.91
C TRP A 220 4.80 -41.66 38.63
N ARG A 221 3.62 -41.41 38.05
CA ARG A 221 2.63 -40.49 38.62
C ARG A 221 2.04 -41.01 39.94
N GLN A 222 1.79 -42.31 40.04
CA GLN A 222 1.31 -42.93 41.28
C GLN A 222 2.40 -42.81 42.35
N PHE A 223 3.64 -43.14 41.98
CA PHE A 223 4.79 -43.02 42.88
C PHE A 223 5.00 -41.60 43.43
N THR A 224 4.89 -40.55 42.60
CA THR A 224 5.08 -39.16 43.05
C THR A 224 3.92 -38.59 43.87
N ASN A 225 2.70 -39.10 43.68
CA ASN A 225 1.51 -38.53 44.32
C ASN A 225 1.06 -39.31 45.57
N GLU A 226 1.45 -40.58 45.68
CA GLU A 226 1.10 -41.47 46.78
C GLU A 226 2.37 -41.85 47.55
N ASP A 227 2.54 -41.26 48.74
CA ASP A 227 3.71 -41.49 49.59
C ASP A 227 3.86 -42.95 50.02
N THR A 228 2.76 -43.70 50.03
CA THR A 228 2.68 -45.13 50.39
C THR A 228 2.92 -46.07 49.20
N HIS A 229 3.09 -45.55 47.99
CA HIS A 229 3.32 -46.40 46.82
C HIS A 229 4.73 -46.99 46.85
N GLU A 230 4.83 -48.31 46.95
CA GLU A 230 6.10 -49.04 46.94
C GLU A 230 6.58 -49.29 45.51
N LEU A 231 7.90 -49.21 45.31
CA LEU A 231 8.51 -49.53 44.02
C LEU A 231 8.60 -51.06 43.88
N PRO A 232 8.22 -51.63 42.71
CA PRO A 232 8.40 -53.05 42.46
C PRO A 232 9.86 -53.49 42.64
N ALA A 233 10.09 -54.65 43.25
CA ALA A 233 11.44 -55.14 43.53
C ALA A 233 12.23 -55.41 42.23
N GLU A 234 11.52 -55.82 41.18
CA GLU A 234 12.04 -56.08 39.83
C GLU A 234 12.33 -54.82 39.01
N LEU A 235 12.04 -53.62 39.53
CA LEU A 235 12.29 -52.38 38.81
C LEU A 235 13.79 -52.07 38.75
N ASP A 236 14.34 -51.94 37.55
CA ASP A 236 15.79 -51.76 37.33
C ASP A 236 16.19 -50.30 37.22
N ALA A 237 15.36 -49.48 36.57
CA ALA A 237 15.66 -48.07 36.36
C ALA A 237 14.40 -47.18 36.31
N VAL A 238 14.61 -45.88 36.50
CA VAL A 238 13.61 -44.83 36.36
C VAL A 238 14.13 -43.79 35.39
N PHE A 239 13.35 -43.48 34.34
CA PHE A 239 13.69 -42.45 33.35
C PHE A 239 12.56 -41.43 33.26
N VAL A 240 12.82 -40.21 33.69
CA VAL A 240 11.83 -39.12 33.69
C VAL A 240 12.44 -37.79 33.25
N VAL A 241 11.59 -36.95 32.66
CA VAL A 241 11.92 -35.58 32.25
C VAL A 241 11.08 -34.66 33.11
N LYS A 242 11.73 -33.78 33.89
CA LYS A 242 11.07 -32.93 34.87
C LYS A 242 11.78 -31.61 35.09
N ASP A 243 11.00 -30.56 35.33
CA ASP A 243 11.48 -29.33 35.93
C ASP A 243 12.09 -29.61 37.32
N PRO A 244 13.37 -29.28 37.57
CA PRO A 244 14.02 -29.48 38.86
C PRO A 244 13.35 -28.71 40.01
N MET A 245 12.62 -27.63 39.70
CA MET A 245 11.87 -26.84 40.68
C MET A 245 10.49 -27.43 40.98
N SER A 246 10.08 -28.50 40.30
CA SER A 246 8.79 -29.15 40.51
C SER A 246 8.64 -29.66 41.93
N SER A 247 7.50 -29.36 42.56
CA SER A 247 7.15 -29.93 43.87
C SER A 247 7.08 -31.46 43.87
N SER A 248 6.83 -32.08 42.71
CA SER A 248 6.77 -33.54 42.57
C SER A 248 8.13 -34.24 42.71
N LEU A 249 9.24 -33.52 42.56
CA LEU A 249 10.58 -34.07 42.78
C LEU A 249 11.01 -34.02 44.25
N LYS A 250 10.43 -33.11 45.04
CA LYS A 250 10.72 -32.98 46.47
C LYS A 250 10.28 -34.25 47.20
N GLY A 251 11.20 -34.89 47.93
CA GLY A 251 10.94 -36.15 48.65
C GLY A 251 11.00 -37.41 47.77
N THR A 252 10.59 -37.32 46.49
CA THR A 252 10.65 -38.43 45.53
C THR A 252 12.08 -38.91 45.28
N THR A 253 13.03 -37.99 45.14
CA THR A 253 14.46 -38.33 44.92
C THR A 253 15.07 -39.03 46.14
N ALA A 254 14.70 -38.62 47.35
CA ALA A 254 15.10 -39.29 48.58
C ALA A 254 14.50 -40.71 48.67
N ARG A 255 13.21 -40.87 48.33
CA ARG A 255 12.55 -42.19 48.29
C ARG A 255 13.21 -43.15 47.28
N LEU A 256 13.60 -42.64 46.10
CA LEU A 256 14.34 -43.44 45.12
C LEU A 256 15.70 -43.89 45.66
N ARG A 257 16.45 -42.99 46.30
CA ARG A 257 17.72 -43.33 46.95
C ARG A 257 17.54 -44.39 48.03
N ASP A 258 16.55 -44.22 48.90
CA ASP A 258 16.29 -45.15 50.01
C ASP A 258 15.85 -46.53 49.49
N ALA A 259 15.21 -46.58 48.32
CA ALA A 259 14.91 -47.81 47.58
C ALA A 259 16.11 -48.39 46.80
N GLY A 260 17.29 -47.81 46.94
CA GLY A 260 18.54 -48.29 46.36
C GLY A 260 18.84 -47.80 44.95
N PHE A 261 18.16 -46.75 44.46
CA PHE A 261 18.46 -46.15 43.16
C PHE A 261 19.49 -45.03 43.27
N ARG A 262 20.39 -44.95 42.29
CA ARG A 262 21.37 -43.86 42.16
C ARG A 262 21.11 -43.08 40.87
N LEU A 263 21.25 -41.76 40.95
CA LEU A 263 21.21 -40.90 39.76
C LEU A 263 22.49 -41.14 38.95
N VAL A 264 22.34 -41.42 37.67
CA VAL A 264 23.44 -41.74 36.75
C VAL A 264 23.40 -40.83 35.53
N GLU A 265 24.56 -40.63 34.91
CA GLU A 265 24.68 -39.91 33.65
C GLU A 265 24.03 -40.73 32.52
N PRO A 266 23.02 -40.20 31.81
CA PRO A 266 22.43 -40.88 30.67
C PRO A 266 23.24 -40.63 29.38
N ASP A 267 24.52 -40.98 29.36
CA ASP A 267 25.43 -40.67 28.24
C ASP A 267 25.00 -41.35 26.92
N ILE A 268 24.67 -40.56 25.90
CA ILE A 268 24.36 -41.02 24.54
C ILE A 268 25.46 -40.66 23.53
N GLY A 269 26.60 -40.15 24.00
CA GLY A 269 27.74 -39.76 23.19
C GLY A 269 27.39 -38.73 22.12
N THR A 270 27.99 -38.87 20.94
CA THR A 270 27.79 -37.94 19.81
C THR A 270 26.37 -37.96 19.24
N ALA A 271 25.53 -38.94 19.59
CA ALA A 271 24.12 -38.95 19.20
C ALA A 271 23.35 -37.77 19.82
N GLY A 272 23.81 -37.24 20.96
CA GLY A 272 23.23 -36.03 21.56
C GLY A 272 23.32 -34.81 20.62
N MET A 273 24.36 -34.71 19.80
CA MET A 273 24.53 -33.61 18.83
C MET A 273 23.53 -33.66 17.67
N GLN A 274 22.88 -34.81 17.44
CA GLN A 274 21.88 -35.00 16.39
C GLN A 274 20.45 -34.72 16.88
N LEU A 275 20.26 -34.57 18.19
CA LEU A 275 18.96 -34.32 18.81
C LEU A 275 18.90 -32.83 19.18
N ASP A 276 18.37 -32.02 18.27
CA ASP A 276 18.30 -30.55 18.36
C ASP A 276 17.54 -30.01 19.59
N PHE A 277 16.68 -30.83 20.18
CA PHE A 277 15.94 -30.51 21.41
C PHE A 277 16.70 -30.82 22.71
N LEU A 278 17.92 -31.39 22.64
CA LEU A 278 18.77 -31.69 23.80
C LEU A 278 19.91 -30.69 23.93
N GLU A 279 20.14 -30.24 25.16
CA GLU A 279 21.31 -29.45 25.52
C GLU A 279 22.06 -30.14 26.66
N GLU A 280 23.36 -30.33 26.50
CA GLU A 280 24.22 -30.88 27.55
C GLU A 280 24.26 -29.94 28.76
N THR A 281 24.07 -30.51 29.95
CA THR A 281 24.08 -29.78 31.22
C THR A 281 24.60 -30.65 32.36
N SER A 282 24.72 -30.10 33.55
CA SER A 282 25.12 -30.85 34.73
C SER A 282 24.30 -30.49 35.96
N ILE A 283 23.91 -31.52 36.71
CA ILE A 283 23.24 -31.42 37.99
C ILE A 283 24.32 -31.35 39.06
N ARG A 284 24.53 -30.16 39.61
CA ARG A 284 25.50 -29.96 40.70
C ARG A 284 25.10 -30.71 41.98
N PRO A 285 26.06 -30.96 42.89
CA PRO A 285 25.74 -31.56 44.18
C PRO A 285 24.65 -30.80 44.95
N GLY A 286 23.72 -31.54 45.56
CA GLY A 286 22.60 -30.98 46.34
C GLY A 286 21.58 -30.18 45.52
N TYR A 287 21.61 -30.23 44.19
CA TYR A 287 20.70 -29.47 43.35
C TYR A 287 19.23 -29.92 43.46
N LEU A 288 18.99 -31.24 43.54
CA LEU A 288 17.64 -31.81 43.61
C LEU A 288 17.11 -31.83 45.05
N ASP A 289 18.00 -32.06 46.02
CA ASP A 289 17.70 -31.94 47.45
C ASP A 289 18.91 -31.36 48.19
N PRO A 290 18.88 -30.08 48.58
CA PRO A 290 19.99 -29.45 49.30
C PRO A 290 20.23 -30.01 50.69
N VAL A 291 19.19 -30.54 51.35
CA VAL A 291 19.30 -31.07 52.72
C VAL A 291 19.92 -32.46 52.67
N ALA A 292 19.41 -33.31 51.79
CA ALA A 292 19.92 -34.67 51.59
C ALA A 292 21.20 -34.72 50.73
N HIS A 293 21.65 -33.57 50.21
CA HIS A 293 22.78 -33.42 49.29
C HIS A 293 22.65 -34.37 48.08
N LEU A 294 21.49 -34.32 47.39
CA LEU A 294 21.23 -35.15 46.20
C LEU A 294 21.31 -34.32 44.91
N PRO A 295 22.07 -34.79 43.89
CA PRO A 295 23.06 -35.87 43.97
C PRO A 295 24.26 -35.50 44.86
N ALA A 296 25.02 -36.49 45.33
CA ALA A 296 26.20 -36.27 46.18
C ALA A 296 27.39 -35.69 45.37
N GLU A 297 27.46 -36.05 44.10
CA GLU A 297 28.46 -35.59 43.14
C GLU A 297 27.76 -34.93 41.94
N SER A 298 28.51 -34.20 41.13
CA SER A 298 27.96 -33.61 39.91
C SER A 298 27.64 -34.71 38.90
N VAL A 299 26.42 -34.71 38.36
CA VAL A 299 25.98 -35.68 37.35
C VAL A 299 25.71 -34.95 36.05
N ARG A 300 26.41 -35.30 34.97
CA ARG A 300 26.12 -34.80 33.63
C ARG A 300 24.79 -35.38 33.15
N THR A 301 24.01 -34.57 32.46
CA THR A 301 22.72 -34.95 31.89
C THR A 301 22.36 -34.02 30.73
N TYR A 302 21.15 -34.13 30.24
CA TYR A 302 20.61 -33.23 29.23
C TYR A 302 19.43 -32.43 29.77
N SER A 303 19.34 -31.17 29.37
CA SER A 303 18.11 -30.39 29.43
C SER A 303 17.34 -30.54 28.14
N VAL A 304 16.03 -30.66 28.27
CA VAL A 304 15.07 -30.77 27.17
C VAL A 304 14.39 -29.41 27.02
N ALA A 305 14.53 -28.81 25.84
CA ALA A 305 13.87 -27.55 25.54
C ALA A 305 12.37 -27.77 25.25
N THR A 306 11.55 -26.80 25.65
CA THR A 306 10.15 -26.71 25.20
C THR A 306 10.09 -25.66 24.09
N TYR A 307 9.36 -25.96 23.02
CA TYR A 307 9.17 -25.06 21.89
C TYR A 307 7.71 -24.66 21.75
N LEU A 308 7.48 -23.40 21.39
CA LEU A 308 6.26 -22.97 20.75
C LEU A 308 6.48 -23.06 19.24
N ILE A 309 5.68 -23.88 18.56
CA ILE A 309 5.70 -24.01 17.11
C ILE A 309 4.49 -23.33 16.50
N ALA A 310 4.66 -22.79 15.30
CA ALA A 310 3.63 -22.07 14.55
C ALA A 310 3.47 -22.65 13.14
N ARG A 311 2.28 -22.44 12.55
CA ARG A 311 2.05 -22.70 11.13
C ARG A 311 2.84 -21.70 10.27
N GLN A 312 3.28 -22.11 9.09
CA GLN A 312 4.15 -21.32 8.20
C GLN A 312 3.52 -20.05 7.65
N ASP A 313 2.22 -20.08 7.36
CA ASP A 313 1.47 -19.00 6.71
C ASP A 313 0.98 -17.92 7.70
N LEU A 314 1.41 -17.97 8.97
CA LEU A 314 1.04 -16.95 9.93
C LEU A 314 1.71 -15.63 9.60
N THR A 315 0.92 -14.56 9.64
CA THR A 315 1.46 -13.21 9.43
C THR A 315 2.47 -12.85 10.53
N PRO A 316 3.42 -11.94 10.27
CA PRO A 316 4.38 -11.48 11.28
C PRO A 316 3.72 -10.98 12.58
N ARG A 317 2.50 -10.42 12.47
CA ARG A 317 1.72 -9.97 13.63
C ARG A 317 1.13 -11.12 14.43
N GLU A 318 0.66 -12.18 13.77
CA GLU A 318 0.18 -13.40 14.42
C GLU A 318 1.32 -14.17 15.09
N LEU A 319 2.52 -14.19 14.47
CA LEU A 319 3.72 -14.72 15.11
C LEU A 319 4.12 -13.90 16.34
N ALA A 320 4.12 -12.56 16.24
CA ALA A 320 4.39 -11.69 17.39
C ALA A 320 3.36 -11.89 18.51
N ALA A 321 2.09 -12.10 18.15
CA ALA A 321 1.03 -12.45 19.08
C ALA A 321 1.22 -13.80 19.75
N ALA A 322 1.58 -14.82 18.96
CA ALA A 322 1.90 -16.15 19.44
C ALA A 322 3.07 -16.13 20.44
N ALA A 323 4.13 -15.39 20.13
CA ALA A 323 5.28 -15.22 21.03
C ALA A 323 4.87 -14.60 22.38
N GLN A 324 3.88 -13.69 22.39
CA GLN A 324 3.33 -13.13 23.63
C GLN A 324 2.55 -14.15 24.47
N LEU A 325 1.99 -15.22 23.87
CA LEU A 325 1.33 -16.30 24.62
C LEU A 325 2.33 -17.12 25.44
N ALA A 326 3.57 -17.17 24.98
CA ALA A 326 4.63 -17.97 25.57
C ALA A 326 5.36 -17.31 26.76
N ARG A 327 5.18 -16.01 27.02
CA ARG A 327 5.97 -15.28 28.05
C ARG A 327 5.14 -14.50 29.07
N PRO A 328 5.65 -14.34 30.32
CA PRO A 328 5.10 -13.39 31.29
C PRO A 328 5.30 -11.94 30.80
N ARG A 329 4.34 -11.06 31.15
CA ARG A 329 4.08 -9.73 30.56
C ARG A 329 5.23 -8.69 30.46
N ASN A 330 6.46 -8.97 30.92
CA ASN A 330 7.48 -7.94 31.17
C ASN A 330 8.84 -8.14 30.45
N GLU A 331 8.95 -9.06 29.48
CA GLU A 331 10.19 -9.27 28.73
C GLU A 331 10.08 -8.78 27.27
N PHE A 332 11.21 -8.32 26.72
CA PHE A 332 11.31 -7.93 25.31
C PHE A 332 10.92 -9.11 24.39
N PRO A 333 10.24 -8.85 23.26
CA PRO A 333 9.78 -9.92 22.38
C PRO A 333 10.97 -10.66 21.77
N SER A 334 11.12 -11.94 22.11
CA SER A 334 11.90 -12.88 21.32
C SER A 334 11.11 -13.20 20.05
N ALA A 335 11.78 -13.13 18.90
CA ALA A 335 11.18 -13.45 17.63
C ALA A 335 11.23 -14.98 17.40
N PHE A 336 10.26 -15.50 16.66
CA PHE A 336 10.42 -16.81 16.02
C PHE A 336 11.69 -16.79 15.17
N GLU A 337 12.41 -17.92 15.12
CA GLU A 337 13.55 -18.01 14.22
C GLU A 337 13.08 -17.78 12.78
N PRO A 338 13.68 -16.81 12.05
CA PRO A 338 13.26 -16.50 10.71
C PRO A 338 13.60 -17.67 9.79
N THR A 339 12.59 -18.26 9.15
CA THR A 339 12.80 -19.17 8.03
C THR A 339 13.20 -18.37 6.80
N LEU A 340 13.98 -18.99 5.89
CA LEU A 340 14.45 -18.34 4.65
C LEU A 340 13.29 -17.81 3.78
N ASP A 341 12.12 -18.45 3.84
CA ASP A 341 10.91 -18.01 3.12
C ASP A 341 10.32 -16.70 3.66
N THR A 342 10.40 -16.46 4.98
CA THR A 342 9.79 -15.27 5.61
C THR A 342 10.40 -13.97 5.09
N GLY A 343 11.71 -13.97 4.80
CA GLY A 343 12.39 -12.81 4.21
C GLY A 343 11.95 -12.53 2.77
N SER A 344 11.65 -13.57 1.99
CA SER A 344 11.19 -13.44 0.60
C SER A 344 9.76 -12.91 0.51
N GLU A 345 8.88 -13.35 1.41
CA GLU A 345 7.48 -12.90 1.42
C GLU A 345 7.36 -11.42 1.77
N MET A 346 8.15 -10.91 2.72
CA MET A 346 8.17 -9.48 3.04
C MET A 346 8.66 -8.64 1.86
N ALA A 347 9.68 -9.11 1.15
CA ALA A 347 10.16 -8.44 -0.06
C ALA A 347 9.11 -8.44 -1.18
N GLN A 348 8.42 -9.57 -1.37
CA GLN A 348 7.35 -9.70 -2.35
C GLN A 348 6.14 -8.80 -2.02
N GLY A 349 5.80 -8.65 -0.73
CA GLY A 349 4.77 -7.73 -0.28
C GLY A 349 5.10 -6.26 -0.57
N VAL A 350 6.35 -5.84 -0.35
CA VAL A 350 6.82 -4.49 -0.70
C VAL A 350 6.80 -4.27 -2.21
N GLU A 351 7.23 -5.27 -3.00
CA GLU A 351 7.20 -5.20 -4.46
C GLU A 351 5.76 -5.08 -5.00
N ALA A 352 4.82 -5.83 -4.43
CA ALA A 352 3.40 -5.74 -4.79
C ALA A 352 2.82 -4.35 -4.48
N ILE A 353 3.12 -3.76 -3.32
CA ILE A 353 2.68 -2.40 -2.96
C ILE A 353 3.25 -1.38 -3.94
N LEU A 354 4.55 -1.48 -4.25
CA LEU A 354 5.21 -0.58 -5.20
C LEU A 354 4.58 -0.69 -6.59
N GLY A 355 4.32 -1.92 -7.05
CA GLY A 355 3.64 -2.18 -8.32
C GLY A 355 2.27 -1.51 -8.38
N ILE A 356 1.45 -1.68 -7.34
CA ILE A 356 0.12 -1.06 -7.26
C ILE A 356 0.21 0.48 -7.35
N VAL A 357 1.13 1.09 -6.61
CA VAL A 357 1.33 2.55 -6.62
C VAL A 357 1.75 3.05 -8.01
N VAL A 358 2.67 2.34 -8.67
CA VAL A 358 3.12 2.68 -10.03
C VAL A 358 1.96 2.59 -11.03
N TYR A 359 1.16 1.52 -10.98
CA TYR A 359 -0.01 1.38 -11.85
C TYR A 359 -1.05 2.49 -11.64
N ILE A 360 -1.33 2.86 -10.39
CA ILE A 360 -2.22 3.99 -10.07
C ILE A 360 -1.66 5.29 -10.69
N GLY A 361 -0.36 5.53 -10.55
CA GLY A 361 0.32 6.70 -11.12
C GLY A 361 0.22 6.76 -12.64
N VAL A 362 0.51 5.65 -13.34
CA VAL A 362 0.43 5.57 -14.81
C VAL A 362 -1.00 5.77 -15.31
N ALA A 363 -1.98 5.13 -14.68
CA ALA A 363 -3.39 5.28 -15.03
C ALA A 363 -3.86 6.73 -14.84
N PHE A 364 -3.44 7.37 -13.74
CA PHE A 364 -3.75 8.78 -13.47
C PHE A 364 -3.16 9.72 -14.53
N VAL A 365 -1.90 9.52 -14.92
CA VAL A 365 -1.26 10.31 -15.99
C VAL A 365 -1.96 10.11 -17.34
N ALA A 366 -2.38 8.88 -17.66
CA ALA A 366 -3.11 8.59 -18.90
C ALA A 366 -4.47 9.33 -18.93
N LEU A 367 -5.20 9.35 -17.82
CA LEU A 367 -6.46 10.07 -17.69
C LEU A 367 -6.26 11.59 -17.85
N LEU A 368 -5.24 12.18 -17.23
CA LEU A 368 -4.89 13.59 -17.43
C LEU A 368 -4.51 13.91 -18.89
N GLY A 369 -3.77 13.00 -19.54
CA GLY A 369 -3.37 13.16 -20.95
C GLY A 369 -4.57 13.27 -21.89
N MET A 370 -5.64 12.51 -21.66
CA MET A 370 -6.86 12.57 -22.46
C MET A 370 -7.55 13.94 -22.38
N ASP A 371 -7.63 14.52 -21.18
CA ASP A 371 -8.19 15.86 -21.00
C ASP A 371 -7.38 16.90 -21.79
N ILE A 372 -6.04 16.88 -21.66
CA ILE A 372 -5.16 17.82 -22.39
C ILE A 372 -5.36 17.74 -23.91
N VAL A 373 -5.50 16.54 -24.49
CA VAL A 373 -5.74 16.35 -25.92
C VAL A 373 -7.06 16.96 -26.38
N ALA A 374 -8.14 16.76 -25.60
CA ALA A 374 -9.45 17.30 -25.92
C ALA A 374 -9.45 18.85 -25.97
N TYR A 375 -8.73 19.50 -25.06
CA TYR A 375 -8.61 20.96 -25.06
C TYR A 375 -7.68 21.49 -26.15
N ARG A 376 -6.57 20.80 -26.46
CA ARG A 376 -5.67 21.19 -27.56
C ARG A 376 -6.38 21.25 -28.91
N ARG A 377 -7.33 20.34 -29.15
CA ARG A 377 -8.17 20.35 -30.37
C ARG A 377 -8.96 21.66 -30.52
N ARG A 378 -9.53 22.18 -29.42
CA ARG A 378 -10.32 23.42 -29.43
C ARG A 378 -9.45 24.66 -29.62
N PHE A 379 -8.26 24.64 -29.02
CA PHE A 379 -7.27 25.68 -29.24
C PHE A 379 -6.87 25.79 -30.72
N ASN A 380 -6.63 24.66 -31.38
CA ASN A 380 -6.33 24.63 -32.82
C ASN A 380 -7.50 25.17 -33.67
N GLU A 381 -8.76 24.91 -33.27
CA GLU A 381 -9.95 25.46 -33.95
C GLU A 381 -9.97 26.99 -33.87
N LEU A 382 -9.79 27.58 -32.68
CA LEU A 382 -9.71 29.04 -32.52
C LEU A 382 -8.52 29.64 -33.28
N ASN A 383 -7.35 29.02 -33.18
CA ASN A 383 -6.15 29.51 -33.85
C ASN A 383 -6.28 29.48 -35.39
N SER A 384 -7.03 28.52 -35.93
CA SER A 384 -7.36 28.44 -37.36
C SER A 384 -8.30 29.58 -37.78
N LEU A 385 -9.28 29.94 -36.94
CA LEU A 385 -10.17 31.08 -37.19
C LEU A 385 -9.40 32.41 -37.19
N VAL A 386 -8.45 32.60 -36.26
CA VAL A 386 -7.55 33.77 -36.25
C VAL A 386 -6.74 33.87 -37.55
N SER A 387 -6.18 32.75 -38.00
CA SER A 387 -5.43 32.72 -39.27
C SER A 387 -6.31 33.03 -40.48
N LEU A 388 -7.55 32.55 -40.51
CA LEU A 388 -8.50 32.84 -41.57
C LEU A 388 -8.85 34.35 -41.59
N ILE A 389 -9.10 34.96 -40.44
CA ILE A 389 -9.36 36.41 -40.34
C ILE A 389 -8.11 37.21 -40.77
N SER A 390 -6.91 36.77 -40.39
CA SER A 390 -5.65 37.39 -40.83
C SER A 390 -5.53 37.44 -42.36
N MET A 391 -5.85 36.34 -43.04
CA MET A 391 -5.85 36.27 -44.50
C MET A 391 -6.87 37.25 -45.10
N HIS A 392 -8.08 37.31 -44.52
CA HIS A 392 -9.14 38.19 -44.98
C HIS A 392 -8.80 39.67 -44.82
N GLN A 393 -8.30 40.11 -43.66
CA GLN A 393 -7.91 41.50 -43.47
C GLN A 393 -6.74 41.89 -44.37
N SER A 394 -5.81 40.97 -44.64
CA SER A 394 -4.64 41.26 -45.49
C SER A 394 -5.05 41.55 -46.93
N SER A 395 -6.10 40.89 -47.42
CA SER A 395 -6.61 41.08 -48.79
C SER A 395 -7.35 42.41 -49.00
N LYS A 396 -7.63 43.14 -47.92
CA LYS A 396 -8.33 44.42 -47.95
C LYS A 396 -7.36 45.53 -47.56
N ASP A 397 -7.03 46.34 -48.55
CA ASP A 397 -6.33 47.60 -48.38
C ASP A 397 -7.30 48.75 -48.61
N VAL A 398 -7.11 49.83 -47.87
CA VAL A 398 -7.97 51.00 -47.83
C VAL A 398 -7.33 52.17 -48.59
N MET A 399 -6.09 51.99 -49.04
CA MET A 399 -5.33 52.93 -49.87
C MET A 399 -5.63 52.71 -51.37
N GLY A 400 -6.03 53.77 -52.08
CA GLY A 400 -6.08 53.77 -53.55
C GLY A 400 -7.41 53.36 -54.23
N GLY A 401 -8.55 53.43 -53.55
CA GLY A 401 -9.88 53.13 -54.12
C GLY A 401 -10.85 54.31 -54.16
N THR A 402 -12.04 54.11 -54.75
CA THR A 402 -13.15 55.07 -54.69
C THR A 402 -13.66 55.23 -53.24
N ALA A 403 -14.33 56.34 -52.93
CA ALA A 403 -14.90 56.58 -51.59
C ALA A 403 -15.86 55.46 -51.14
N GLU A 404 -16.66 54.91 -52.08
CA GLU A 404 -17.57 53.79 -51.82
C GLU A 404 -16.81 52.49 -51.48
N MET A 405 -15.75 52.16 -52.24
CA MET A 405 -14.89 51.02 -51.92
C MET A 405 -14.21 51.17 -50.56
N ARG A 406 -13.79 52.40 -50.24
CA ARG A 406 -13.16 52.73 -48.95
C ARG A 406 -14.11 52.46 -47.79
N ALA A 407 -15.34 52.99 -47.88
CA ALA A 407 -16.38 52.76 -46.88
C ALA A 407 -16.71 51.26 -46.71
N HIS A 408 -16.79 50.52 -47.82
CA HIS A 408 -17.02 49.08 -47.80
C HIS A 408 -15.88 48.30 -47.13
N HIS A 409 -14.63 48.65 -47.42
CA HIS A 409 -13.46 48.03 -46.78
C HIS A 409 -13.37 48.36 -45.29
N VAL A 410 -13.72 49.58 -44.88
CA VAL A 410 -13.80 49.95 -43.45
C VAL A 410 -14.84 49.09 -42.73
N ALA A 411 -16.05 48.97 -43.28
CA ALA A 411 -17.09 48.11 -42.69
C ALA A 411 -16.64 46.64 -42.58
N TYR A 412 -16.01 46.10 -43.63
CA TYR A 412 -15.46 44.75 -43.63
C TYR A 412 -14.37 44.55 -42.55
N LEU A 413 -13.45 45.51 -42.43
CA LEU A 413 -12.36 45.48 -41.46
C LEU A 413 -12.88 45.60 -40.03
N SER A 414 -13.90 46.42 -39.77
CA SER A 414 -14.58 46.50 -38.47
C SER A 414 -15.12 45.15 -38.03
N VAL A 415 -15.83 44.44 -38.92
CA VAL A 415 -16.33 43.08 -38.63
C VAL A 415 -15.19 42.10 -38.31
N CYS A 416 -14.07 42.15 -39.05
CA CYS A 416 -12.90 41.34 -38.73
C CYS A 416 -12.37 41.62 -37.31
N SER A 417 -12.34 42.89 -36.88
CA SER A 417 -11.95 43.28 -35.53
C SER A 417 -12.89 42.74 -34.46
N ASP A 418 -14.21 42.77 -34.71
CA ASP A 418 -15.22 42.27 -33.77
C ASP A 418 -15.13 40.75 -33.61
N LEU A 419 -14.94 40.02 -34.72
CA LEU A 419 -14.73 38.57 -34.71
C LEU A 419 -13.46 38.17 -33.92
N LEU A 420 -12.36 38.93 -34.02
CA LEU A 420 -11.15 38.73 -33.21
C LEU A 420 -11.40 39.03 -31.72
N GLY A 421 -12.27 40.01 -31.43
CA GLY A 421 -12.76 40.30 -30.08
C GLY A 421 -13.47 39.09 -29.47
N LEU A 422 -14.41 38.49 -30.21
CA LEU A 422 -15.13 37.28 -29.76
C LEU A 422 -14.20 36.10 -29.54
N ILE A 423 -13.22 35.85 -30.44
CA ILE A 423 -12.22 34.80 -30.23
C ILE A 423 -11.44 35.02 -28.94
N SER A 424 -11.06 36.26 -28.64
CA SER A 424 -10.32 36.60 -27.41
C SER A 424 -11.16 36.28 -26.17
N VAL A 425 -12.44 36.67 -26.15
CA VAL A 425 -13.35 36.36 -25.03
C VAL A 425 -13.57 34.85 -24.89
N LEU A 426 -13.79 34.14 -26.00
CA LEU A 426 -13.92 32.68 -26.01
C LEU A 426 -12.69 31.96 -25.46
N THR A 427 -11.50 32.49 -25.76
CA THR A 427 -10.24 31.95 -25.25
C THR A 427 -10.19 32.08 -23.72
N GLY A 428 -10.53 33.25 -23.19
CA GLY A 428 -10.65 33.49 -21.74
C GLY A 428 -11.71 32.60 -21.07
N TYR A 429 -12.82 32.32 -21.75
CA TYR A 429 -13.81 31.38 -21.23
C TYR A 429 -13.28 29.95 -21.13
N TYR A 430 -12.54 29.48 -22.14
CA TYR A 430 -11.92 28.16 -22.08
C TYR A 430 -10.86 28.02 -20.98
N SER A 431 -10.15 29.10 -20.61
CA SER A 431 -9.20 29.07 -19.50
C SER A 431 -9.89 28.99 -18.14
N GLN A 432 -11.02 29.66 -17.99
CA GLN A 432 -11.82 29.60 -16.77
C GLN A 432 -12.36 28.18 -16.52
N GLU A 433 -12.78 27.50 -17.59
CA GLU A 433 -13.30 26.12 -17.50
C GLU A 433 -12.20 25.06 -17.39
N ASN A 434 -10.94 25.39 -17.71
CA ASN A 434 -9.79 24.53 -17.46
C ASN A 434 -8.49 25.32 -17.18
N PRO A 435 -8.11 25.46 -15.90
CA PRO A 435 -6.89 26.16 -15.50
C PRO A 435 -5.61 25.53 -16.06
N SER A 436 -5.63 24.25 -16.45
CA SER A 436 -4.45 23.56 -17.00
C SER A 436 -3.96 24.22 -18.31
N LEU A 437 -4.82 24.97 -19.00
CA LEU A 437 -4.48 25.70 -20.22
C LEU A 437 -3.63 26.95 -19.95
N ILE A 438 -3.68 27.51 -18.74
CA ILE A 438 -2.87 28.67 -18.34
C ILE A 438 -1.38 28.28 -18.37
N TYR A 439 -1.05 27.06 -17.99
CA TYR A 439 0.33 26.59 -17.90
C TYR A 439 1.00 26.32 -19.26
N ASN A 440 0.25 26.30 -20.37
CA ASN A 440 0.79 25.91 -21.69
C ASN A 440 1.03 27.10 -22.64
N ARG A 441 0.97 28.36 -22.16
CA ARG A 441 1.07 29.62 -22.96
C ARG A 441 0.15 29.74 -24.18
N MET A 442 -0.66 28.74 -24.47
CA MET A 442 -1.55 28.68 -25.62
C MET A 442 -2.49 29.90 -25.63
N LEU A 443 -3.09 30.21 -24.48
CA LEU A 443 -3.92 31.40 -24.29
C LEU A 443 -3.24 32.70 -24.69
N GLU A 444 -2.01 32.92 -24.22
CA GLU A 444 -1.22 34.11 -24.50
C GLU A 444 -1.03 34.27 -26.01
N ILE A 445 -0.69 33.19 -26.71
CA ILE A 445 -0.48 33.19 -28.17
C ILE A 445 -1.74 33.65 -28.92
N ILE A 446 -2.93 33.13 -28.58
CA ILE A 446 -4.16 33.57 -29.28
C ILE A 446 -4.47 35.04 -28.96
N HIS A 447 -4.34 35.45 -27.69
CA HIS A 447 -4.59 36.84 -27.30
C HIS A 447 -3.62 37.81 -27.99
N GLU A 448 -2.33 37.51 -28.02
CA GLU A 448 -1.32 38.31 -28.71
C GLU A 448 -1.61 38.42 -30.21
N ARG A 449 -1.94 37.30 -30.87
CA ARG A 449 -2.31 37.30 -32.29
C ARG A 449 -3.57 38.13 -32.56
N CYS A 450 -4.59 38.00 -31.73
CA CYS A 450 -5.82 38.78 -31.87
C CYS A 450 -5.56 40.28 -31.68
N ASN A 451 -4.81 40.65 -30.63
CA ASN A 451 -4.48 42.05 -30.34
C ASN A 451 -3.64 42.67 -31.48
N GLY A 452 -2.59 41.98 -31.95
CA GLY A 452 -1.77 42.45 -33.06
C GLY A 452 -2.57 42.67 -34.33
N LEU A 453 -3.48 41.73 -34.67
CA LEU A 453 -4.36 41.88 -35.84
C LEU A 453 -5.37 43.02 -35.67
N LYS A 454 -5.97 43.18 -34.49
CA LYS A 454 -6.90 44.29 -34.21
C LYS A 454 -6.21 45.65 -34.35
N ILE A 455 -5.00 45.80 -33.81
CA ILE A 455 -4.21 47.03 -33.96
C ILE A 455 -3.95 47.33 -35.43
N ASN A 456 -3.52 46.33 -36.21
CA ASN A 456 -3.30 46.49 -37.66
C ASN A 456 -4.58 46.91 -38.40
N ILE A 457 -5.72 46.31 -38.05
CA ILE A 457 -7.02 46.67 -38.61
C ILE A 457 -7.40 48.11 -38.25
N GLN A 458 -7.23 48.51 -36.98
CA GLN A 458 -7.55 49.85 -36.52
C GLN A 458 -6.68 50.91 -37.20
N LEU A 459 -5.40 50.64 -37.42
CA LEU A 459 -4.50 51.51 -38.18
C LEU A 459 -4.96 51.67 -39.63
N LYS A 460 -5.36 50.58 -40.29
CA LYS A 460 -5.93 50.62 -41.65
C LYS A 460 -7.21 51.47 -41.72
N ILE A 461 -8.11 51.32 -40.75
CA ILE A 461 -9.33 52.11 -40.65
C ILE A 461 -9.00 53.59 -40.40
N LEU A 462 -8.06 53.89 -39.51
CA LEU A 462 -7.65 55.27 -39.21
C LEU A 462 -7.06 55.95 -40.45
N HIS A 463 -6.18 55.26 -41.18
CA HIS A 463 -5.60 55.77 -42.43
C HIS A 463 -6.66 56.04 -43.50
N ALA A 464 -7.77 55.30 -43.51
CA ALA A 464 -8.88 55.52 -44.42
C ALA A 464 -9.70 56.78 -44.12
N LEU A 465 -9.75 57.16 -42.84
CA LEU A 465 -10.52 58.31 -42.32
C LEU A 465 -9.75 59.62 -42.44
N VAL A 466 -8.42 59.57 -42.51
CA VAL A 466 -7.59 60.74 -42.80
C VAL A 466 -7.57 60.95 -44.31
N ASP A 467 -8.31 61.94 -44.82
CA ASP A 467 -8.15 62.41 -46.21
C ASP A 467 -6.77 63.03 -46.36
N LEU A 468 -5.78 62.20 -46.72
CA LEU A 468 -4.50 62.70 -47.18
C LEU A 468 -4.74 63.37 -48.54
N PRO A 469 -4.34 64.64 -48.74
CA PRO A 469 -4.43 65.28 -50.04
C PRO A 469 -3.65 64.41 -51.03
N VAL A 470 -4.39 63.77 -51.94
CA VAL A 470 -3.82 63.06 -53.08
C VAL A 470 -3.03 64.10 -53.85
N GLY A 471 -1.70 63.93 -53.90
CA GLY A 471 -0.78 64.80 -54.61
C GLY A 471 -1.25 65.02 -56.05
N LYS A 472 -1.93 66.14 -56.27
CA LYS A 472 -1.91 66.87 -57.52
C LYS A 472 -0.88 67.97 -57.34
N GLU A 473 -0.04 68.12 -58.36
CA GLU A 473 1.06 69.10 -58.47
C GLU A 473 2.42 68.65 -57.91
N PHE A 474 3.08 67.74 -58.63
CA PHE A 474 4.46 67.96 -59.06
C PHE A 474 4.63 67.33 -60.47
N MET A 475 4.02 67.97 -61.47
CA MET A 475 4.43 67.87 -62.86
C MET A 475 5.07 69.20 -63.27
N HIS A 476 6.17 69.09 -64.02
CA HIS A 476 7.12 70.11 -64.49
C HIS A 476 8.14 70.57 -63.42
N GLN A 477 9.45 70.40 -63.62
CA GLN A 477 10.21 70.72 -64.84
C GLN A 477 11.24 69.64 -65.23
N GLU A 478 11.19 69.23 -66.50
CA GLU A 478 12.40 68.96 -67.31
C GLU A 478 13.23 70.25 -67.34
N THR A 479 14.55 70.31 -67.20
CA THR A 479 15.63 69.88 -68.11
C THR A 479 16.96 70.44 -67.52
N PRO A 480 18.16 70.28 -68.11
CA PRO A 480 18.97 69.09 -68.43
C PRO A 480 20.41 69.19 -67.83
N ALA A 481 21.26 68.22 -68.21
CA ALA A 481 22.73 68.29 -68.27
C ALA A 481 23.52 68.02 -66.99
N GLY A 482 24.54 67.15 -67.13
CA GLY A 482 25.58 67.00 -66.12
C GLY A 482 26.24 65.64 -66.13
N ASN A 483 27.09 65.44 -67.14
CA ASN A 483 28.18 64.47 -67.19
C ASN A 483 28.92 64.38 -65.82
N ASP A 484 29.18 63.15 -65.33
CA ASP A 484 30.53 62.68 -64.96
C ASP A 484 30.49 61.42 -64.08
N GLN A 485 31.01 60.33 -64.63
CA GLN A 485 31.73 59.26 -63.91
C GLN A 485 32.99 59.84 -63.24
N PRO A 486 33.65 59.20 -62.24
CA PRO A 486 33.89 57.76 -62.22
C PRO A 486 33.94 57.06 -60.84
N ALA A 487 34.04 55.73 -60.96
CA ALA A 487 34.62 54.73 -60.09
C ALA A 487 35.33 55.18 -58.78
N HIS A 488 35.07 54.42 -57.71
CA HIS A 488 36.17 53.98 -56.85
C HIS A 488 35.94 52.58 -56.30
N ASP A 489 37.05 51.86 -56.31
CA ASP A 489 37.29 50.46 -55.97
C ASP A 489 36.88 50.01 -54.55
N THR A 490 36.58 48.71 -54.50
CA THR A 490 36.87 47.65 -53.51
C THR A 490 37.94 47.96 -52.41
N PRO A 491 38.13 47.14 -51.32
CA PRO A 491 37.84 45.71 -51.25
C PRO A 491 37.48 45.08 -49.86
N SER A 492 37.06 43.81 -49.96
CA SER A 492 37.46 42.62 -49.19
C SER A 492 37.54 42.59 -47.65
N ASP A 493 37.01 41.47 -47.16
CA ASP A 493 37.49 40.63 -46.05
C ASP A 493 37.31 41.11 -44.62
N SER A 494 36.29 40.54 -43.95
CA SER A 494 36.39 39.70 -42.73
C SER A 494 35.02 39.14 -42.36
#